data_AF-A0A9D9AKI5-F1
#
_entry.id   AF-A0A9D9AKI5-F1
#
_cell.length_a   1.000
_cell.length_b   1.000
_cell.length_c   1.000
_cell.angle_alpha   90.00
_cell.angle_beta   90.00
_cell.angle_gamma   90.00
#
_symmetry.space_group_name_H-M   'P 1'
#
loop_
_entity.id
_entity.type
_entity.pdbx_description
1 polymer ?
#
loop_
_entity_poly.entity_id
_entity_poly.type
_entity_poly.pdbx_seq_one_letter_code
_entity_poly.pdbx_strand_id
1 'polypeptide(L)'
;MKILNWAELDEAERISALARPEETGAAAGAARDIVDAIRSQGETALRAYASRLDGYAPEQFRVAEEAFTAALDAMDPADQEAIKAAADAVRRFHVKQGYTGYEVETWTGVKASRRATPVDVAALYVPAGSAPLVSSLIMLAVPAQLAGVPRIAVVAPPNGSDGVNTSLLAAAKLIGIDEVYAVGGAQAIAALAFGVADIPTADKIFGPGNAYVAAAKAYVTALPGGPAVDLPAGPSEVMVAADASANAAFVASDLLSQAEHDANAQVVLLADAPETADAVLAQVDSQLETLPRADIARAALANSLCLVCREEEDMANAANLYAAEHLIIQTGNAERLVDAVRHAGSIFVGPWAPEAAGDYAAGPNHTLPTGGAARAYGGVTVEAFQKTTTILRASEAGARNLAPTVERLAALEGLDAHRLAMAKRRERASGGSVAVEGGPRAAARRRKTAETDIALSINLDRDGPNRINTGVGYFDHMLDQIARHAGISLSIDVEGDLEIDAHHTIEDVCLTFGEALAEALGDKRGIARFGFELPMDETRAGVWIDLSGRPYAKFEGEIPGDRVGEFPVEMTAHAFRSIAESLKAAVHVKVEGDNAHHMIEGCFKAFGRALRQAVQIEGDRLPSTKEHLA
;
A
#
# COMPACT_ATOMS: atom_id res chain seq x y z
N MET A 1 -30.27 36.99 15.22
CA MET A 1 -29.13 36.18 15.72
C MET A 1 -28.58 36.81 16.99
N LYS A 2 -27.97 36.03 17.89
CA LYS A 2 -27.28 36.56 19.08
C LYS A 2 -25.92 37.16 18.67
N ILE A 3 -25.58 38.36 19.16
CA ILE A 3 -24.26 38.99 18.94
C ILE A 3 -23.42 38.82 20.21
N LEU A 4 -22.18 38.35 20.07
CA LEU A 4 -21.20 38.23 21.15
C LEU A 4 -19.86 38.85 20.73
N ASN A 5 -19.11 39.41 21.68
CA ASN A 5 -17.77 39.93 21.45
C ASN A 5 -16.72 38.86 21.80
N TRP A 6 -15.96 38.39 20.82
CA TRP A 6 -15.01 37.28 21.00
C TRP A 6 -13.93 37.55 22.06
N ALA A 7 -13.47 38.80 22.15
CA ALA A 7 -12.43 39.20 23.10
C ALA A 7 -12.92 39.21 24.56
N GLU A 8 -14.24 39.23 24.79
CA GLU A 8 -14.85 39.23 26.12
C GLU A 8 -15.18 37.83 26.63
N LEU A 9 -15.16 36.83 25.75
CA LEU A 9 -15.45 35.44 26.10
C LEU A 9 -14.18 34.71 26.56
N ASP A 10 -14.27 33.96 27.65
CA ASP A 10 -13.25 32.99 28.02
C ASP A 10 -13.30 31.73 27.14
N GLU A 11 -12.37 30.79 27.34
CA GLU A 11 -12.30 29.56 26.54
C GLU A 11 -13.56 28.69 26.63
N ALA A 12 -14.14 28.54 27.83
CA ALA A 12 -15.33 27.73 28.04
C ALA A 12 -16.56 28.40 27.41
N GLU A 13 -16.67 29.72 27.51
CA GLU A 13 -17.72 30.51 26.89
C GLU A 13 -17.64 30.48 25.36
N ARG A 14 -16.42 30.53 24.79
CA ARG A 14 -16.21 30.37 23.32
C ARG A 14 -16.67 29.00 22.84
N ILE A 15 -16.28 27.94 23.54
CA ILE A 15 -16.72 26.57 23.22
C ILE A 15 -18.24 26.46 23.31
N SER A 16 -18.82 27.00 24.39
CA SER A 16 -20.27 26.95 24.59
C SER A 16 -21.04 27.77 23.55
N ALA A 17 -20.53 28.93 23.13
CA ALA A 17 -21.17 29.78 22.13
C ALA A 17 -21.19 29.11 20.75
N LEU A 18 -20.11 28.40 20.41
CA LEU A 18 -19.94 27.68 19.15
C LEU A 18 -20.52 26.25 19.17
N ALA A 19 -21.24 25.88 20.23
CA ALA A 19 -21.90 24.58 20.32
C ALA A 19 -23.01 24.47 19.26
N ARG A 20 -23.09 23.28 18.64
CA ARG A 20 -24.10 22.96 17.64
C ARG A 20 -25.40 22.50 18.31
N PRO A 21 -26.56 22.66 17.67
CA PRO A 21 -27.81 22.09 18.17
C PRO A 21 -27.67 20.57 18.35
N GLU A 22 -28.08 20.05 19.51
CA GLU A 22 -28.13 18.60 19.73
C GLU A 22 -29.32 17.98 18.99
N GLU A 23 -29.07 16.97 18.16
CA GLU A 23 -30.15 16.14 17.64
C GLU A 23 -30.67 15.20 18.72
N THR A 24 -31.99 15.12 18.87
CA THR A 24 -32.62 14.19 19.80
C THR A 24 -32.30 12.74 19.44
N GLY A 25 -31.90 11.91 20.41
CA GLY A 25 -31.52 10.49 20.19
C GLY A 25 -32.62 9.56 19.63
N ALA A 26 -33.81 10.09 19.33
CA ALA A 26 -34.92 9.35 18.74
C ALA A 26 -34.59 8.78 17.35
N ALA A 27 -33.80 9.51 16.54
CA ALA A 27 -33.43 9.05 15.20
C ALA A 27 -32.54 7.78 15.24
N ALA A 28 -31.61 7.72 16.20
CA ALA A 28 -30.72 6.58 16.37
C ALA A 28 -31.45 5.28 16.73
N GLY A 29 -32.38 5.35 17.68
CA GLY A 29 -33.20 4.20 18.06
C GLY A 29 -34.06 3.69 16.90
N ALA A 30 -34.76 4.60 16.21
CA ALA A 30 -35.61 4.25 15.08
C ALA A 30 -34.82 3.67 13.89
N ALA A 31 -33.67 4.26 13.54
CA ALA A 31 -32.82 3.77 12.47
C ALA A 31 -32.31 2.35 12.77
N ARG A 32 -31.91 2.09 14.03
CA ARG A 32 -31.50 0.75 14.48
C ARG A 32 -32.62 -0.28 14.32
N ASP A 33 -33.83 0.05 14.77
CA ASP A 33 -34.98 -0.86 14.66
C ASP A 33 -35.30 -1.20 13.19
N ILE A 34 -35.19 -0.22 12.29
CA ILE A 34 -35.36 -0.41 10.84
C ILE A 34 -34.28 -1.35 10.29
N VAL A 35 -33.02 -1.07 10.59
CA VAL A 35 -31.87 -1.86 10.10
C VAL A 35 -31.95 -3.30 10.60
N ASP A 36 -32.24 -3.52 11.89
CA ASP A 36 -32.34 -4.85 12.49
C ASP A 36 -33.55 -5.64 11.96
N ALA A 37 -34.68 -4.96 11.69
CA ALA A 37 -35.83 -5.58 11.06
C ALA A 37 -35.52 -6.05 9.63
N ILE A 38 -34.86 -5.22 8.81
CA ILE A 38 -34.50 -5.58 7.43
C ILE A 38 -33.44 -6.68 7.41
N ARG A 39 -32.46 -6.64 8.33
CA ARG A 39 -31.48 -7.70 8.49
C ARG A 39 -32.10 -9.06 8.80
N SER A 40 -33.15 -9.08 9.62
CA SER A 40 -33.79 -10.32 10.09
C SER A 40 -34.90 -10.83 9.16
N GLN A 41 -35.63 -9.94 8.50
CA GLN A 41 -36.83 -10.27 7.72
C GLN A 41 -36.68 -10.02 6.22
N GLY A 42 -35.54 -9.47 5.78
CA GLY A 42 -35.22 -9.23 4.38
C GLY A 42 -36.24 -8.33 3.67
N GLU A 43 -36.61 -8.72 2.47
CA GLU A 43 -37.47 -7.95 1.57
C GLU A 43 -38.85 -7.65 2.17
N THR A 44 -39.39 -8.54 3.01
CA THR A 44 -40.68 -8.34 3.69
C THR A 44 -40.67 -7.07 4.54
N ALA A 45 -39.63 -6.87 5.36
CA ALA A 45 -39.50 -5.67 6.18
C ALA A 45 -39.19 -4.45 5.31
N LEU A 46 -38.35 -4.59 4.29
CA LEU A 46 -38.03 -3.50 3.36
C LEU A 46 -39.30 -2.93 2.71
N ARG A 47 -40.16 -3.78 2.14
CA ARG A 47 -41.43 -3.38 1.52
C ARG A 47 -42.40 -2.76 2.52
N ALA A 48 -42.43 -3.24 3.77
CA ALA A 48 -43.26 -2.69 4.82
C ALA A 48 -42.83 -1.25 5.19
N TYR A 49 -41.51 -1.02 5.33
CA TYR A 49 -40.99 0.32 5.60
C TYR A 49 -41.11 1.25 4.40
N ALA A 50 -40.86 0.78 3.17
CA ALA A 50 -41.04 1.56 1.95
C ALA A 50 -42.50 2.03 1.80
N SER A 51 -43.46 1.11 1.95
CA SER A 51 -44.90 1.47 1.94
C SER A 51 -45.26 2.52 2.99
N ARG A 52 -44.67 2.42 4.19
CA ARG A 52 -45.02 3.27 5.34
C ARG A 52 -44.36 4.63 5.31
N LEU A 53 -43.08 4.69 4.94
CA LEU A 53 -42.23 5.88 5.05
C LEU A 53 -42.06 6.59 3.71
N ASP A 54 -41.91 5.83 2.62
CA ASP A 54 -41.81 6.38 1.27
C ASP A 54 -43.19 6.51 0.58
N GLY A 55 -44.25 5.99 1.23
CA GLY A 55 -45.62 6.00 0.72
C GLY A 55 -45.85 5.05 -0.46
N TYR A 56 -44.82 4.30 -0.86
CA TYR A 56 -44.84 3.42 -2.02
C TYR A 56 -43.78 2.33 -1.90
N ALA A 57 -44.18 1.08 -2.13
CA ALA A 57 -43.28 -0.04 -2.32
C ALA A 57 -43.46 -0.56 -3.76
N PRO A 58 -42.54 -0.24 -4.69
CA PRO A 58 -42.65 -0.70 -6.07
C PRO A 58 -42.57 -2.22 -6.17
N GLU A 59 -43.15 -2.81 -7.21
CA GLU A 59 -43.00 -4.26 -7.47
C GLU A 59 -41.52 -4.63 -7.62
N GLN A 60 -40.75 -3.81 -8.33
CA GLN A 60 -39.30 -3.90 -8.44
C GLN A 60 -38.68 -2.59 -7.96
N PHE A 61 -37.75 -2.67 -7.01
CA PHE A 61 -37.06 -1.46 -6.53
C PHE A 61 -36.18 -0.84 -7.61
N ARG A 62 -35.59 -1.64 -8.52
CA ARG A 62 -34.78 -1.14 -9.62
C ARG A 62 -35.67 -0.40 -10.62
N VAL A 63 -35.29 0.83 -10.97
CA VAL A 63 -35.95 1.63 -12.00
C VAL A 63 -35.66 1.03 -13.37
N ALA A 64 -36.69 0.91 -14.21
CA ALA A 64 -36.57 0.37 -15.57
C ALA A 64 -35.85 1.35 -16.52
N GLU A 65 -35.07 0.83 -17.46
CA GLU A 65 -34.25 1.60 -18.41
C GLU A 65 -35.09 2.57 -19.26
N GLU A 66 -36.33 2.17 -19.59
CA GLU A 66 -37.26 2.98 -20.36
C GLU A 66 -37.63 4.29 -19.64
N ALA A 67 -37.66 4.29 -18.30
CA ALA A 67 -37.96 5.48 -17.51
C ALA A 67 -36.85 6.53 -17.59
N PHE A 68 -35.59 6.10 -17.68
CA PHE A 68 -34.45 7.01 -17.87
C PHE A 68 -34.52 7.70 -19.23
N THR A 69 -34.80 6.93 -20.28
CA THR A 69 -34.90 7.45 -21.65
C THR A 69 -36.06 8.44 -21.77
N ALA A 70 -37.24 8.06 -21.25
CA ALA A 70 -38.41 8.94 -21.24
C ALA A 70 -38.17 10.23 -20.44
N ALA A 71 -37.49 10.15 -19.30
CA ALA A 71 -37.15 11.30 -18.49
C ALA A 71 -36.17 12.25 -19.21
N LEU A 72 -35.16 11.70 -19.89
CA LEU A 72 -34.20 12.48 -20.65
C LEU A 72 -34.85 13.17 -21.86
N ASP A 73 -35.67 12.45 -22.62
CA ASP A 73 -36.38 12.99 -23.79
C ASP A 73 -37.35 14.12 -23.43
N ALA A 74 -37.90 14.09 -22.21
CA ALA A 74 -38.81 15.11 -21.69
C ALA A 74 -38.10 16.32 -21.04
N MET A 75 -36.80 16.23 -20.78
CA MET A 75 -36.04 17.28 -20.09
C MET A 75 -35.72 18.45 -21.02
N ASP A 76 -35.91 19.68 -20.54
CA ASP A 76 -35.58 20.89 -21.29
C ASP A 76 -34.10 20.88 -21.72
N PRO A 77 -33.78 21.15 -23.00
CA PRO A 77 -32.40 21.19 -23.47
C PRO A 77 -31.47 22.11 -22.64
N ALA A 78 -31.98 23.23 -22.09
CA ALA A 78 -31.21 24.11 -21.23
C ALA A 78 -30.82 23.43 -19.90
N ASP A 79 -31.73 22.65 -19.32
CA ASP A 79 -31.45 21.87 -18.10
C ASP A 79 -30.42 20.77 -18.38
N GLN A 80 -30.52 20.11 -19.54
CA GLN A 80 -29.52 19.12 -19.95
C GLN A 80 -28.12 19.74 -20.07
N GLU A 81 -28.01 20.92 -20.68
CA GLU A 81 -26.73 21.62 -20.81
C GLU A 81 -26.20 22.09 -19.45
N ALA A 82 -27.06 22.55 -18.54
CA ALA A 82 -26.66 22.91 -17.18
C ALA A 82 -26.08 21.70 -16.41
N ILE A 83 -26.74 20.54 -16.48
CA ILE A 83 -26.28 19.29 -15.86
C ILE A 83 -24.92 18.86 -16.44
N LYS A 84 -24.76 18.90 -17.76
CA LYS A 84 -23.49 18.57 -18.42
C LYS A 84 -22.38 19.52 -17.99
N ALA A 85 -22.65 20.83 -17.98
CA ALA A 85 -21.67 21.84 -17.59
C ALA A 85 -21.21 21.65 -16.13
N ALA A 86 -22.14 21.39 -15.22
CA ALA A 86 -21.83 21.06 -13.83
C ALA A 86 -20.98 19.78 -13.72
N ALA A 87 -21.40 18.69 -14.37
CA ALA A 87 -20.66 17.44 -14.38
C ALA A 87 -19.24 17.58 -14.95
N ASP A 88 -19.07 18.40 -15.98
CA ASP A 88 -17.76 18.70 -16.58
C ASP A 88 -16.88 19.57 -15.69
N ALA A 89 -17.45 20.51 -14.94
CA ALA A 89 -16.70 21.25 -13.93
C ALA A 89 -16.21 20.33 -12.80
N VAL A 90 -17.10 19.48 -12.26
CA VAL A 90 -16.76 18.48 -11.24
C VAL A 90 -15.68 17.53 -11.74
N ARG A 91 -15.82 17.03 -12.98
CA ARG A 91 -14.84 16.15 -13.62
C ARG A 91 -13.48 16.83 -13.78
N ARG A 92 -13.44 18.09 -14.23
CA ARG A 92 -12.20 18.86 -14.39
C ARG A 92 -11.47 19.09 -13.07
N PHE A 93 -12.19 19.30 -11.97
CA PHE A 93 -11.59 19.45 -10.66
C PHE A 93 -11.05 18.12 -10.12
N HIS A 94 -11.87 17.06 -10.18
CA HIS A 94 -11.56 15.77 -9.55
C HIS A 94 -10.56 14.91 -10.32
N VAL A 95 -10.37 15.10 -11.64
CA VAL A 95 -9.43 14.28 -12.45
C VAL A 95 -7.97 14.39 -11.99
N LYS A 96 -7.62 15.42 -11.21
CA LYS A 96 -6.28 15.60 -10.63
C LYS A 96 -6.07 14.84 -9.32
N GLN A 97 -7.12 14.31 -8.73
CA GLN A 97 -7.12 13.58 -7.45
C GLN A 97 -6.93 12.07 -7.68
N GLY A 98 -6.88 11.32 -6.59
CA GLY A 98 -6.81 9.86 -6.56
C GLY A 98 -5.47 9.34 -6.07
N TYR A 99 -5.50 8.19 -5.39
CA TYR A 99 -4.30 7.48 -5.00
C TYR A 99 -3.59 6.90 -6.22
N THR A 100 -2.30 7.18 -6.33
CA THR A 100 -1.41 6.50 -7.26
C THR A 100 -0.63 5.39 -6.55
N GLY A 101 -0.36 4.32 -7.29
CA GLY A 101 0.52 3.25 -6.82
C GLY A 101 1.99 3.66 -6.93
N TYR A 102 2.82 3.14 -6.01
CA TYR A 102 4.26 3.35 -6.04
C TYR A 102 5.00 2.14 -5.44
N GLU A 103 6.30 2.04 -5.72
CA GLU A 103 7.20 1.02 -5.16
C GLU A 103 8.47 1.70 -4.63
N VAL A 104 8.94 1.27 -3.46
CA VAL A 104 10.18 1.72 -2.83
C VAL A 104 10.98 0.51 -2.38
N GLU A 105 12.27 0.48 -2.71
CA GLU A 105 13.21 -0.47 -2.12
C GLU A 105 13.61 0.04 -0.73
N THR A 106 13.13 -0.65 0.31
CA THR A 106 13.34 -0.24 1.71
C THR A 106 14.59 -0.88 2.31
N TRP A 107 15.01 -2.01 1.75
CA TRP A 107 16.29 -2.68 2.02
C TRP A 107 16.80 -3.27 0.71
N THR A 108 18.11 -3.44 0.57
CA THR A 108 18.67 -4.15 -0.59
C THR A 108 18.02 -5.52 -0.76
N GLY A 109 17.26 -5.70 -1.84
CA GLY A 109 16.49 -6.90 -2.13
C GLY A 109 15.08 -6.97 -1.51
N VAL A 110 14.58 -5.91 -0.86
CA VAL A 110 13.23 -5.83 -0.28
C VAL A 110 12.50 -4.60 -0.83
N LYS A 111 11.39 -4.85 -1.51
CA LYS A 111 10.54 -3.83 -2.14
C LYS A 111 9.18 -3.78 -1.45
N ALA A 112 8.83 -2.62 -0.93
CA ALA A 112 7.50 -2.33 -0.43
C ALA A 112 6.76 -1.48 -1.48
N SER A 113 5.53 -1.84 -1.81
CA SER A 113 4.72 -1.10 -2.77
C SER A 113 3.33 -0.84 -2.21
N ARG A 114 2.71 0.25 -2.69
CA ARG A 114 1.31 0.57 -2.46
C ARG A 114 0.57 0.42 -3.78
N ARG A 115 -0.50 -0.38 -3.78
CA ARG A 115 -1.45 -0.47 -4.89
C ARG A 115 -2.73 0.28 -4.52
N ALA A 116 -3.23 1.13 -5.41
CA ALA A 116 -4.54 1.74 -5.30
C ALA A 116 -5.53 0.99 -6.21
N THR A 117 -6.72 0.67 -5.69
CA THR A 117 -7.82 0.04 -6.44
C THR A 117 -9.14 0.65 -6.00
N PRO A 118 -10.15 0.79 -6.88
CA PRO A 118 -11.48 1.22 -6.45
C PRO A 118 -12.13 0.22 -5.51
N VAL A 119 -13.18 0.66 -4.80
CA VAL A 119 -14.18 -0.26 -4.23
C VAL A 119 -14.91 -0.98 -5.37
N ASP A 120 -15.44 -2.18 -5.12
CA ASP A 120 -16.12 -2.96 -6.15
C ASP A 120 -17.57 -2.48 -6.32
N VAL A 121 -18.25 -2.12 -5.23
CA VAL A 121 -19.59 -1.50 -5.24
C VAL A 121 -19.60 -0.21 -4.42
N ALA A 122 -19.76 0.93 -5.10
CA ALA A 122 -20.09 2.21 -4.45
C ALA A 122 -21.59 2.45 -4.51
N ALA A 123 -22.22 2.58 -3.34
CA ALA A 123 -23.65 2.89 -3.26
C ALA A 123 -23.86 4.37 -2.92
N LEU A 124 -24.64 5.09 -3.72
CA LEU A 124 -24.87 6.52 -3.59
C LEU A 124 -26.30 6.74 -3.10
N TYR A 125 -26.45 7.23 -1.87
CA TYR A 125 -27.73 7.72 -1.39
C TYR A 125 -27.92 9.16 -1.86
N VAL A 126 -28.91 9.39 -2.72
CA VAL A 126 -29.29 10.73 -3.16
C VAL A 126 -30.60 11.10 -2.47
N PRO A 127 -30.59 12.04 -1.51
CA PRO A 127 -31.80 12.43 -0.82
C PRO A 127 -32.84 13.01 -1.79
N ALA A 128 -34.10 12.88 -1.39
CA ALA A 128 -35.20 13.62 -1.98
C ALA A 128 -35.87 14.48 -0.90
N GLY A 129 -36.43 15.61 -1.31
CA GLY A 129 -37.31 16.44 -0.49
C GLY A 129 -38.50 16.91 -1.32
N SER A 130 -38.94 18.15 -1.12
CA SER A 130 -39.89 18.81 -2.03
C SER A 130 -39.30 19.08 -3.42
N ALA A 131 -37.98 18.95 -3.59
CA ALA A 131 -37.26 19.14 -4.85
C ALA A 131 -36.21 18.03 -5.07
N PRO A 132 -35.85 17.73 -6.34
CA PRO A 132 -34.80 16.77 -6.68
C PRO A 132 -33.39 17.35 -6.49
N LEU A 133 -32.49 16.59 -5.86
CA LEU A 133 -31.09 16.97 -5.65
C LEU A 133 -30.18 16.40 -6.74
N VAL A 134 -30.32 16.93 -7.96
CA VAL A 134 -29.50 16.51 -9.12
C VAL A 134 -28.01 16.78 -8.89
N SER A 135 -27.66 17.87 -8.20
CA SER A 135 -26.28 18.20 -7.86
C SER A 135 -25.61 17.10 -7.03
N SER A 136 -26.27 16.56 -6.01
CA SER A 136 -25.72 15.48 -5.18
C SER A 136 -25.42 14.21 -5.97
N LEU A 137 -26.25 13.87 -6.96
CA LEU A 137 -25.95 12.77 -7.87
C LEU A 137 -24.64 13.02 -8.65
N ILE A 138 -24.46 14.22 -9.21
CA ILE A 138 -23.24 14.59 -9.95
C ILE A 138 -22.01 14.52 -9.03
N MET A 139 -22.12 15.12 -7.84
CA MET A 139 -21.04 15.23 -6.87
C MET A 139 -20.58 13.86 -6.33
N LEU A 140 -21.45 12.85 -6.35
CA LEU A 140 -21.09 11.50 -5.92
C LEU A 140 -20.68 10.59 -7.09
N ALA A 141 -21.42 10.64 -8.21
CA ALA A 141 -21.21 9.73 -9.34
C ALA A 141 -19.93 10.05 -10.12
N VAL A 142 -19.61 11.33 -10.34
CA VAL A 142 -18.42 11.72 -11.11
C VAL A 142 -17.12 11.26 -10.45
N PRO A 143 -16.84 11.49 -9.15
CA PRO A 143 -15.63 10.95 -8.52
C PRO A 143 -15.62 9.41 -8.46
N ALA A 144 -16.77 8.75 -8.31
CA ALA A 144 -16.85 7.29 -8.39
C ALA A 144 -16.44 6.74 -9.77
N GLN A 145 -16.91 7.39 -10.85
CA GLN A 145 -16.51 7.07 -12.23
C GLN A 145 -15.01 7.31 -12.45
N LEU A 146 -14.47 8.43 -11.96
CA LEU A 146 -13.04 8.75 -12.07
C LEU A 146 -12.16 7.75 -11.29
N ALA A 147 -12.64 7.24 -10.16
CA ALA A 147 -11.96 6.20 -9.41
C ALA A 147 -11.95 4.84 -10.15
N GLY A 148 -12.82 4.66 -11.15
CA GLY A 148 -12.98 3.42 -11.91
C GLY A 148 -13.82 2.38 -11.20
N VAL A 149 -14.76 2.80 -10.33
CA VAL A 149 -15.67 1.88 -9.64
C VAL A 149 -16.47 1.07 -10.66
N PRO A 150 -16.44 -0.28 -10.60
CA PRO A 150 -17.08 -1.11 -11.62
C PRO A 150 -18.60 -1.17 -11.49
N ARG A 151 -19.15 -0.97 -10.29
CA ARG A 151 -20.60 -0.89 -10.05
C ARG A 151 -20.96 0.29 -9.16
N ILE A 152 -21.74 1.22 -9.70
CA ILE A 152 -22.25 2.39 -8.99
C ILE A 152 -23.77 2.24 -8.87
N ALA A 153 -24.25 1.98 -7.66
CA ALA A 153 -25.68 1.80 -7.40
C ALA A 153 -26.24 3.05 -6.71
N VAL A 154 -27.30 3.64 -7.26
CA VAL A 154 -27.95 4.82 -6.66
C VAL A 154 -29.24 4.40 -5.98
N VAL A 155 -29.47 4.86 -4.75
CA VAL A 155 -30.77 4.78 -4.09
C VAL A 155 -31.33 6.19 -3.95
N ALA A 156 -32.60 6.36 -4.29
CA ALA A 156 -33.30 7.63 -4.19
C ALA A 156 -34.73 7.40 -3.67
N PRO A 157 -35.22 8.19 -2.71
CA PRO A 157 -36.61 8.08 -2.26
C PRO A 157 -37.59 8.35 -3.41
N PRO A 158 -38.64 7.52 -3.60
CA PRO A 158 -39.69 7.81 -4.57
C PRO A 158 -40.64 8.89 -4.07
N ASN A 159 -41.29 9.60 -4.99
CA ASN A 159 -42.42 10.49 -4.68
C ASN A 159 -43.73 9.69 -4.70
N GLY A 160 -43.93 8.83 -3.70
CA GLY A 160 -45.05 7.90 -3.69
C GLY A 160 -45.09 7.05 -4.97
N SER A 161 -46.28 6.83 -5.54
CA SER A 161 -46.46 6.01 -6.74
C SER A 161 -45.89 6.60 -8.02
N ASP A 162 -45.50 7.88 -8.02
CA ASP A 162 -44.88 8.54 -9.19
C ASP A 162 -43.42 8.10 -9.38
N GLY A 163 -42.86 7.34 -8.42
CA GLY A 163 -41.51 6.79 -8.50
C GLY A 163 -40.42 7.84 -8.27
N VAL A 164 -39.21 7.54 -8.73
CA VAL A 164 -38.08 8.46 -8.62
C VAL A 164 -38.29 9.67 -9.52
N ASN A 165 -37.92 10.86 -9.03
CA ASN A 165 -38.06 12.10 -9.78
C ASN A 165 -37.40 12.05 -11.17
N THR A 166 -38.11 12.50 -12.21
CA THR A 166 -37.65 12.42 -13.60
C THR A 166 -36.40 13.25 -13.87
N SER A 167 -36.22 14.42 -13.25
CA SER A 167 -34.99 15.20 -13.38
C SER A 167 -33.76 14.44 -12.87
N LEU A 168 -33.91 13.66 -11.80
CA LEU A 168 -32.84 12.80 -11.29
C LEU A 168 -32.52 11.65 -12.25
N LEU A 169 -33.55 10.99 -12.82
CA LEU A 169 -33.36 9.91 -13.78
C LEU A 169 -32.71 10.39 -15.09
N ALA A 170 -33.16 11.54 -15.61
CA ALA A 170 -32.56 12.18 -16.78
C ALA A 170 -31.10 12.57 -16.52
N ALA A 171 -30.80 13.14 -15.35
CA ALA A 171 -29.43 13.46 -14.96
C ALA A 171 -28.56 12.20 -14.85
N ALA A 172 -29.05 11.14 -14.20
CA ALA A 172 -28.38 9.84 -14.12
C ALA A 172 -28.04 9.32 -15.52
N LYS A 173 -29.01 9.33 -16.44
CA LYS A 173 -28.80 8.91 -17.83
C LYS A 173 -27.73 9.76 -18.53
N LEU A 174 -27.80 11.09 -18.39
CA LEU A 174 -26.86 12.03 -19.00
C LEU A 174 -25.41 11.79 -18.57
N ILE A 175 -25.21 11.47 -17.29
CA ILE A 175 -23.87 11.25 -16.75
C ILE A 175 -23.45 9.77 -16.79
N GLY A 176 -24.27 8.88 -17.37
CA GLY A 176 -23.93 7.46 -17.58
C GLY A 176 -24.13 6.56 -16.35
N ILE A 177 -25.17 6.83 -15.55
CA ILE A 177 -25.63 5.98 -14.45
C ILE A 177 -26.96 5.32 -14.86
N ASP A 178 -27.01 3.99 -14.80
CA ASP A 178 -28.13 3.15 -15.25
C ASP A 178 -28.67 2.21 -14.15
N GLU A 179 -28.11 2.29 -12.94
CA GLU A 179 -28.52 1.48 -11.80
C GLU A 179 -29.06 2.38 -10.67
N VAL A 180 -30.37 2.66 -10.73
CA VAL A 180 -31.11 3.45 -9.72
C VAL A 180 -32.19 2.58 -9.07
N TYR A 181 -32.36 2.71 -7.76
CA TYR A 181 -33.36 2.03 -6.96
C TYR A 181 -34.27 3.02 -6.23
N ALA A 182 -35.59 2.81 -6.34
CA ALA A 182 -36.65 3.62 -5.77
C ALA A 182 -36.90 3.24 -4.29
N VAL A 183 -36.04 3.70 -3.39
CA VAL A 183 -36.15 3.50 -1.94
C VAL A 183 -35.38 4.58 -1.17
N GLY A 184 -35.94 5.07 -0.07
CA GLY A 184 -35.36 6.15 0.74
C GLY A 184 -34.92 5.74 2.15
N GLY A 185 -34.45 6.73 2.92
CA GLY A 185 -34.31 6.64 4.37
C GLY A 185 -33.36 5.56 4.91
N ALA A 186 -33.53 5.23 6.19
CA ALA A 186 -32.75 4.18 6.86
C ALA A 186 -32.97 2.80 6.22
N GLN A 187 -34.14 2.55 5.63
CA GLN A 187 -34.46 1.31 4.95
C GLN A 187 -33.62 1.10 3.67
N ALA A 188 -33.32 2.16 2.91
CA ALA A 188 -32.40 2.09 1.78
C ALA A 188 -30.98 1.74 2.23
N ILE A 189 -30.49 2.37 3.30
CA ILE A 189 -29.16 2.10 3.87
C ILE A 189 -29.06 0.64 4.34
N ALA A 190 -30.10 0.13 5.00
CA ALA A 190 -30.16 -1.27 5.42
C ALA A 190 -30.19 -2.23 4.21
N ALA A 191 -30.95 -1.92 3.17
CA ALA A 191 -31.00 -2.73 1.96
C ALA A 191 -29.63 -2.81 1.25
N LEU A 192 -28.91 -1.69 1.17
CA LEU A 192 -27.54 -1.62 0.66
C LEU A 192 -26.54 -2.35 1.55
N ALA A 193 -26.74 -2.35 2.87
CA ALA A 193 -25.84 -3.04 3.80
C ALA A 193 -25.96 -4.57 3.72
N PHE A 194 -27.15 -5.09 3.40
CA PHE A 194 -27.42 -6.53 3.46
C PHE A 194 -27.72 -7.18 2.10
N GLY A 195 -27.87 -6.39 1.04
CA GLY A 195 -28.22 -6.88 -0.30
C GLY A 195 -29.62 -7.51 -0.34
N VAL A 196 -30.67 -6.68 -0.30
CA VAL A 196 -32.07 -7.12 -0.20
C VAL A 196 -32.87 -6.70 -1.44
N ALA A 197 -33.77 -7.56 -1.93
CA ALA A 197 -34.67 -7.27 -3.05
C ALA A 197 -33.93 -6.79 -4.32
N ASP A 198 -32.88 -7.52 -4.70
CA ASP A 198 -31.99 -7.24 -5.84
C ASP A 198 -31.19 -5.92 -5.78
N ILE A 199 -31.28 -5.19 -4.67
CA ILE A 199 -30.35 -4.10 -4.33
C ILE A 199 -29.01 -4.73 -3.95
N PRO A 200 -27.87 -4.27 -4.50
CA PRO A 200 -26.57 -4.86 -4.19
C PRO A 200 -26.13 -4.60 -2.75
N THR A 201 -25.34 -5.52 -2.23
CA THR A 201 -24.51 -5.25 -1.05
C THR A 201 -23.41 -4.26 -1.43
N ALA A 202 -23.39 -3.11 -0.77
CA ALA A 202 -22.37 -2.08 -0.97
C ALA A 202 -21.07 -2.47 -0.26
N ASP A 203 -19.92 -2.11 -0.83
CA ASP A 203 -18.67 -2.06 -0.07
C ASP A 203 -18.58 -0.77 0.75
N LYS A 204 -19.07 0.32 0.16
CA LYS A 204 -19.10 1.64 0.79
C LYS A 204 -20.32 2.45 0.36
N ILE A 205 -20.99 3.06 1.32
CA ILE A 205 -22.18 3.90 1.12
C ILE A 205 -21.80 5.37 1.23
N PHE A 206 -22.22 6.17 0.26
CA PHE A 206 -21.93 7.59 0.13
C PHE A 206 -23.21 8.41 0.12
N GLY A 207 -23.05 9.70 0.38
CA GLY A 207 -24.08 10.71 0.24
C GLY A 207 -24.65 11.19 1.57
N PRO A 208 -25.09 12.45 1.60
CA PRO A 208 -25.70 13.05 2.79
C PRO A 208 -27.08 12.46 3.04
N GLY A 209 -27.67 12.78 4.18
CA GLY A 209 -29.05 12.44 4.48
C GLY A 209 -29.49 13.01 5.81
N ASN A 210 -30.78 12.92 6.10
CA ASN A 210 -31.31 13.36 7.38
C ASN A 210 -30.76 12.51 8.55
N ALA A 211 -31.09 12.92 9.77
CA ALA A 211 -30.76 12.25 11.03
C ALA A 211 -30.88 10.72 11.00
N TYR A 212 -31.94 10.18 10.37
CA TYR A 212 -32.19 8.74 10.32
C TYR A 212 -31.25 8.01 9.36
N VAL A 213 -30.93 8.63 8.21
CA VAL A 213 -29.95 8.11 7.25
C VAL A 213 -28.55 8.13 7.85
N ALA A 214 -28.17 9.24 8.49
CA ALA A 214 -26.89 9.37 9.20
C ALA A 214 -26.75 8.32 10.31
N ALA A 215 -27.80 8.14 11.13
CA ALA A 215 -27.82 7.12 12.17
C ALA A 215 -27.76 5.69 11.61
N ALA A 216 -28.47 5.41 10.50
CA ALA A 216 -28.40 4.10 9.85
C ALA A 216 -27.00 3.82 9.31
N LYS A 217 -26.36 4.79 8.65
CA LYS A 217 -24.97 4.72 8.16
C LYS A 217 -23.99 4.41 9.32
N ALA A 218 -24.11 5.14 10.42
CA ALA A 218 -23.30 4.93 11.62
C ALA A 218 -23.52 3.54 12.24
N TYR A 219 -24.75 3.01 12.20
CA TYR A 219 -25.03 1.68 12.73
C TYR A 219 -24.50 0.57 11.82
N VAL A 220 -24.76 0.62 10.51
CA VAL A 220 -24.33 -0.44 9.58
C VAL A 220 -22.82 -0.55 9.48
N THR A 221 -22.08 0.57 9.55
CA THR A 221 -20.61 0.53 9.52
C THR A 221 -19.99 -0.12 10.77
N ALA A 222 -20.74 -0.18 11.88
CA ALA A 222 -20.30 -0.83 13.11
C ALA A 222 -20.61 -2.34 13.13
N LEU A 223 -21.40 -2.85 12.18
CA LEU A 223 -21.73 -4.27 12.10
C LEU A 223 -20.57 -5.07 11.49
N PRO A 224 -20.31 -6.31 11.97
CA PRO A 224 -19.34 -7.19 11.35
C PRO A 224 -19.70 -7.47 9.88
N GLY A 225 -18.77 -7.16 8.97
CA GLY A 225 -18.99 -7.31 7.53
C GLY A 225 -19.96 -6.29 6.92
N GLY A 226 -20.36 -5.26 7.67
CA GLY A 226 -21.13 -4.14 7.13
C GLY A 226 -20.30 -3.24 6.20
N PRO A 227 -20.96 -2.43 5.37
CA PRO A 227 -20.29 -1.51 4.46
C PRO A 227 -19.57 -0.40 5.23
N ALA A 228 -18.50 0.12 4.63
CA ALA A 228 -17.96 1.41 5.06
C ALA A 228 -18.91 2.55 4.69
N VAL A 229 -18.69 3.73 5.26
CA VAL A 229 -19.39 4.97 4.88
C VAL A 229 -18.38 6.08 4.60
N ASP A 230 -18.80 7.09 3.85
CA ASP A 230 -17.97 8.23 3.44
C ASP A 230 -17.54 9.14 4.58
N LEU A 231 -18.48 9.90 5.16
CA LEU A 231 -18.21 10.90 6.18
C LEU A 231 -19.38 10.99 7.19
N PRO A 232 -19.10 11.40 8.44
CA PRO A 232 -20.14 11.74 9.40
C PRO A 232 -20.99 12.88 8.85
N ALA A 233 -22.31 12.76 8.97
CA ALA A 233 -23.26 13.78 8.57
C ALA A 233 -24.15 14.17 9.76
N GLY A 234 -24.54 15.44 9.74
CA GLY A 234 -25.42 16.15 10.67
C GLY A 234 -25.97 17.39 9.96
N PRO A 235 -26.68 18.30 10.67
CA PRO A 235 -27.25 19.50 10.07
C PRO A 235 -26.21 20.32 9.29
N SER A 236 -26.64 20.93 8.18
CA SER A 236 -25.77 21.74 7.32
C SER A 236 -25.39 23.07 8.00
N GLU A 237 -24.18 23.54 7.72
CA GLU A 237 -23.55 24.66 8.41
C GLU A 237 -22.86 25.63 7.43
N VAL A 238 -22.95 26.93 7.68
CA VAL A 238 -22.11 27.93 6.98
C VAL A 238 -21.56 28.93 7.97
N MET A 239 -20.29 29.28 7.80
CA MET A 239 -19.64 30.38 8.50
C MET A 239 -19.21 31.44 7.49
N VAL A 240 -19.53 32.70 7.74
CA VAL A 240 -19.09 33.82 6.88
C VAL A 240 -18.24 34.77 7.70
N ALA A 241 -16.99 34.99 7.27
CA ALA A 241 -16.11 36.01 7.79
C ALA A 241 -16.21 37.27 6.93
N ALA A 242 -16.56 38.40 7.54
CA ALA A 242 -16.81 39.66 6.86
C ALA A 242 -16.13 40.82 7.60
N ASP A 243 -15.55 41.74 6.84
CA ASP A 243 -15.03 43.01 7.35
C ASP A 243 -15.78 44.20 6.75
N ALA A 244 -15.35 45.42 7.09
CA ALA A 244 -15.95 46.65 6.55
C ALA A 244 -15.93 46.78 5.01
N SER A 245 -15.14 45.98 4.29
CA SER A 245 -15.11 45.95 2.82
C SER A 245 -16.15 44.99 2.22
N ALA A 246 -16.74 44.11 3.03
CA ALA A 246 -17.74 43.14 2.61
C ALA A 246 -19.03 43.83 2.13
N ASN A 247 -19.69 43.21 1.15
CA ASN A 247 -21.04 43.62 0.78
C ASN A 247 -22.04 42.94 1.73
N ALA A 248 -22.63 43.72 2.64
CA ALA A 248 -23.58 43.21 3.62
C ALA A 248 -24.76 42.44 3.00
N ALA A 249 -25.22 42.82 1.80
CA ALA A 249 -26.30 42.11 1.13
C ALA A 249 -25.88 40.72 0.62
N PHE A 250 -24.62 40.57 0.18
CA PHE A 250 -24.08 39.28 -0.28
C PHE A 250 -23.83 38.34 0.90
N VAL A 251 -23.22 38.85 1.98
CA VAL A 251 -23.04 38.10 3.22
C VAL A 251 -24.39 37.63 3.77
N ALA A 252 -25.40 38.49 3.78
CA ALA A 252 -26.74 38.11 4.22
C ALA A 252 -27.37 37.03 3.33
N SER A 253 -27.19 37.10 2.01
CA SER A 253 -27.72 36.07 1.10
C SER A 253 -27.03 34.72 1.29
N ASP A 254 -25.71 34.71 1.54
CA ASP A 254 -24.96 33.48 1.82
C ASP A 254 -25.39 32.84 3.16
N LEU A 255 -25.60 33.65 4.21
CA LEU A 255 -26.16 33.15 5.48
C LEU A 255 -27.56 32.57 5.27
N LEU A 256 -28.40 33.23 4.48
CA LEU A 256 -29.78 32.80 4.25
C LEU A 256 -29.89 31.57 3.35
N SER A 257 -29.00 31.40 2.36
CA SER A 257 -29.01 30.22 1.48
C SER A 257 -28.84 28.92 2.26
N GLN A 258 -28.04 28.94 3.32
CA GLN A 258 -27.90 27.79 4.20
C GLN A 258 -29.04 27.70 5.23
N ALA A 259 -29.48 28.83 5.80
CA ALA A 259 -30.54 28.84 6.80
C ALA A 259 -31.88 28.29 6.26
N GLU A 260 -32.18 28.45 4.97
CA GLU A 260 -33.42 27.93 4.39
C GLU A 260 -33.43 26.41 4.16
N HIS A 261 -32.28 25.75 4.29
CA HIS A 261 -32.13 24.32 3.98
C HIS A 261 -32.85 23.44 5.00
N ASP A 262 -32.58 23.66 6.29
CA ASP A 262 -33.09 22.89 7.43
C ASP A 262 -33.34 23.82 8.65
N ALA A 263 -34.41 23.60 9.41
CA ALA A 263 -34.69 24.35 10.63
C ALA A 263 -33.63 24.14 11.74
N ASN A 264 -32.87 23.04 11.66
CA ASN A 264 -31.76 22.73 12.54
C ASN A 264 -30.40 23.20 11.98
N ALA A 265 -30.36 23.83 10.80
CA ALA A 265 -29.13 24.41 10.27
C ALA A 265 -28.60 25.49 11.23
N GLN A 266 -27.27 25.68 11.21
CA GLN A 266 -26.62 26.71 12.00
C GLN A 266 -25.75 27.57 11.09
N VAL A 267 -25.98 28.88 11.14
CA VAL A 267 -25.15 29.86 10.42
C VAL A 267 -24.38 30.73 11.40
N VAL A 268 -23.14 31.04 11.06
CA VAL A 268 -22.24 31.83 11.93
C VAL A 268 -21.65 32.99 11.16
N LEU A 269 -21.86 34.21 11.65
CA LEU A 269 -21.21 35.42 11.14
C LEU A 269 -19.99 35.75 12.02
N LEU A 270 -18.81 35.91 11.43
CA LEU A 270 -17.65 36.53 12.05
C LEU A 270 -17.50 37.94 11.47
N ALA A 271 -17.77 38.97 12.27
CA ALA A 271 -17.69 40.37 11.85
C ALA A 271 -16.48 41.07 12.49
N ASP A 272 -15.76 41.91 11.75
CA ASP A 272 -14.62 42.68 12.29
C ASP A 272 -15.03 43.71 13.35
N ALA A 273 -16.24 44.25 13.21
CA ALA A 273 -16.75 45.29 14.09
C ALA A 273 -18.28 45.17 14.29
N PRO A 274 -18.83 45.77 15.36
CA PRO A 274 -20.28 45.84 15.56
C PRO A 274 -21.02 46.46 14.38
N GLU A 275 -20.41 47.45 13.72
CA GLU A 275 -21.01 48.14 12.56
C GLU A 275 -21.19 47.20 11.37
N THR A 276 -20.23 46.29 11.12
CA THR A 276 -20.31 45.26 10.09
C THR A 276 -21.39 44.24 10.44
N ALA A 277 -21.46 43.81 11.71
CA ALA A 277 -22.51 42.91 12.19
C ALA A 277 -23.91 43.51 11.99
N ASP A 278 -24.11 44.76 12.42
CA ASP A 278 -25.40 45.46 12.30
C ASP A 278 -25.82 45.63 10.84
N ALA A 279 -24.88 45.99 9.95
CA ALA A 279 -25.15 46.14 8.52
C ALA A 279 -25.60 44.82 7.86
N VAL A 280 -24.93 43.70 8.18
CA VAL A 280 -25.28 42.37 7.66
C VAL A 280 -26.63 41.92 8.22
N LEU A 281 -26.85 42.03 9.53
CA LEU A 281 -28.10 41.56 10.16
C LEU A 281 -29.33 42.35 9.66
N ALA A 282 -29.18 43.65 9.39
CA ALA A 282 -30.25 44.43 8.75
C ALA A 282 -30.62 43.90 7.35
N GLN A 283 -29.64 43.43 6.58
CA GLN A 283 -29.88 42.80 5.27
C GLN A 283 -30.49 41.40 5.41
N VAL A 284 -30.08 40.62 6.42
CA VAL A 284 -30.70 39.32 6.73
C VAL A 284 -32.19 39.51 7.00
N ASP A 285 -32.56 40.45 7.87
CA ASP A 285 -33.96 40.73 8.20
C ASP A 285 -34.75 41.17 6.95
N SER A 286 -34.19 42.08 6.14
CA SER A 286 -34.86 42.58 4.93
C SER A 286 -35.06 41.49 3.87
N GLN A 287 -34.08 40.61 3.66
CA GLN A 287 -34.18 39.55 2.65
C GLN A 287 -35.12 38.44 3.10
N LEU A 288 -35.09 38.10 4.39
CA LEU A 288 -35.94 37.06 4.99
C LEU A 288 -37.44 37.33 4.79
N GLU A 289 -37.88 38.58 4.75
CA GLU A 289 -39.28 38.97 4.48
C GLU A 289 -39.79 38.49 3.11
N THR A 290 -38.89 38.25 2.15
CA THR A 290 -39.24 37.91 0.77
C THR A 290 -39.08 36.42 0.44
N LEU A 291 -38.45 35.65 1.32
CA LEU A 291 -38.14 34.24 1.06
C LEU A 291 -39.39 33.35 1.20
N PRO A 292 -39.69 32.48 0.23
CA PRO A 292 -40.79 31.51 0.34
C PRO A 292 -40.64 30.56 1.53
N ARG A 293 -39.40 30.28 1.97
CA ARG A 293 -39.05 29.38 3.08
C ARG A 293 -38.66 30.14 4.37
N ALA A 294 -39.13 31.38 4.53
CA ALA A 294 -38.74 32.25 5.65
C ALA A 294 -38.96 31.64 7.04
N ASP A 295 -39.99 30.81 7.24
CA ASP A 295 -40.25 30.19 8.53
C ASP A 295 -39.18 29.16 8.92
N ILE A 296 -38.64 28.41 7.95
CA ILE A 296 -37.55 27.47 8.16
C ILE A 296 -36.26 28.25 8.48
N ALA A 297 -35.95 29.25 7.65
CA ALA A 297 -34.79 30.11 7.87
C ALA A 297 -34.83 30.83 9.23
N ARG A 298 -36.00 31.30 9.67
CA ARG A 298 -36.16 31.93 10.99
C ARG A 298 -35.88 30.95 12.14
N ALA A 299 -36.25 29.68 11.99
CA ALA A 299 -35.94 28.64 12.97
C ALA A 299 -34.43 28.37 13.04
N ALA A 300 -33.76 28.23 11.91
CA ALA A 300 -32.30 28.08 11.84
C ALA A 300 -31.55 29.30 12.43
N LEU A 301 -32.01 30.51 12.13
CA LEU A 301 -31.44 31.76 12.65
C LEU A 301 -31.55 31.91 14.17
N ALA A 302 -32.50 31.21 14.81
CA ALA A 302 -32.61 31.16 16.27
C ALA A 302 -31.46 30.36 16.93
N ASN A 303 -30.89 29.40 16.20
CA ASN A 303 -29.74 28.60 16.60
C ASN A 303 -28.39 29.22 16.16
N SER A 304 -28.45 30.35 15.45
CA SER A 304 -27.32 30.96 14.74
C SER A 304 -26.69 32.12 15.51
N LEU A 305 -25.41 32.38 15.23
CA LEU A 305 -24.57 33.24 16.05
C LEU A 305 -23.83 34.30 15.21
N CYS A 306 -23.70 35.51 15.76
CA CYS A 306 -22.76 36.52 15.27
C CYS A 306 -21.67 36.74 16.33
N LEU A 307 -20.41 36.61 15.91
CA LEU A 307 -19.23 36.91 16.71
C LEU A 307 -18.54 38.15 16.16
N VAL A 308 -18.33 39.15 17.01
CA VAL A 308 -17.47 40.30 16.69
C VAL A 308 -16.03 39.92 17.04
N CYS A 309 -15.18 39.84 16.01
CA CYS A 309 -13.77 39.45 16.05
C CYS A 309 -12.93 40.60 15.48
N ARG A 310 -12.40 41.48 16.33
CA ARG A 310 -11.69 42.70 15.90
C ARG A 310 -10.42 42.44 15.12
N GLU A 311 -9.77 41.32 15.40
CA GLU A 311 -8.53 40.92 14.76
C GLU A 311 -8.77 39.72 13.82
N GLU A 312 -8.07 39.68 12.69
CA GLU A 312 -8.14 38.54 11.76
C GLU A 312 -7.73 37.22 12.44
N GLU A 313 -6.83 37.28 13.43
CA GLU A 313 -6.43 36.12 14.23
C GLU A 313 -7.60 35.58 15.06
N ASP A 314 -8.46 36.45 15.59
CA ASP A 314 -9.67 36.04 16.30
C ASP A 314 -10.66 35.36 15.37
N MET A 315 -10.84 35.88 14.15
CA MET A 315 -11.67 35.23 13.13
C MET A 315 -11.14 33.84 12.78
N ALA A 316 -9.83 33.71 12.56
CA ALA A 316 -9.19 32.43 12.28
C ALA A 316 -9.34 31.45 13.46
N ASN A 317 -9.19 31.93 14.70
CA ASN A 317 -9.36 31.13 15.90
C ASN A 317 -10.81 30.64 16.07
N ALA A 318 -11.79 31.52 15.85
CA ALA A 318 -13.20 31.15 15.86
C ALA A 318 -13.54 30.12 14.77
N ALA A 319 -13.08 30.35 13.53
CA ALA A 319 -13.27 29.41 12.43
C ALA A 319 -12.65 28.04 12.71
N ASN A 320 -11.41 28.01 13.23
CA ASN A 320 -10.72 26.79 13.63
C ASN A 320 -11.37 26.09 14.84
N LEU A 321 -11.98 26.85 15.75
CA LEU A 321 -12.70 26.30 16.90
C LEU A 321 -14.08 25.75 16.50
N TYR A 322 -14.71 26.32 15.48
CA TYR A 322 -15.98 25.82 14.98
C TYR A 322 -15.81 24.64 14.01
N ALA A 323 -14.84 24.71 13.10
CA ALA A 323 -14.60 23.76 12.01
C ALA A 323 -15.84 23.57 11.13
N ALA A 324 -16.23 24.63 10.42
CA ALA A 324 -17.45 24.67 9.61
C ALA A 324 -17.42 23.68 8.43
N GLU A 325 -18.60 23.27 7.98
CA GLU A 325 -18.80 22.62 6.68
C GLU A 325 -18.36 23.58 5.56
N HIS A 326 -18.98 24.76 5.48
CA HIS A 326 -18.64 25.83 4.55
C HIS A 326 -18.08 27.06 5.29
N LEU A 327 -16.96 27.59 4.81
CA LEU A 327 -16.41 28.87 5.25
C LEU A 327 -16.33 29.84 4.07
N ILE A 328 -17.01 30.98 4.17
CA ILE A 328 -16.97 32.05 3.17
C ILE A 328 -16.19 33.22 3.76
N ILE A 329 -15.23 33.75 3.00
CA ILE A 329 -14.35 34.83 3.44
C ILE A 329 -14.55 36.03 2.53
N GLN A 330 -15.25 37.05 3.01
CA GLN A 330 -15.44 38.33 2.35
C GLN A 330 -14.72 39.43 3.13
N THR A 331 -13.38 39.43 3.08
CA THR A 331 -12.53 40.43 3.74
C THR A 331 -11.51 41.03 2.77
N GLY A 332 -10.97 42.20 3.10
CA GLY A 332 -9.94 42.87 2.30
C GLY A 332 -8.62 42.11 2.23
N ASN A 333 -8.34 41.24 3.20
CA ASN A 333 -7.15 40.39 3.28
C ASN A 333 -7.48 38.89 3.30
N ALA A 334 -8.45 38.45 2.47
CA ALA A 334 -8.99 37.09 2.52
C ALA A 334 -7.93 35.97 2.49
N GLU A 335 -6.87 36.11 1.68
CA GLU A 335 -5.78 35.13 1.57
C GLU A 335 -5.06 34.87 2.90
N ARG A 336 -4.88 35.90 3.73
CA ARG A 336 -4.24 35.73 5.04
C ARG A 336 -5.10 34.90 5.98
N LEU A 337 -6.43 35.05 5.89
CA LEU A 337 -7.36 34.24 6.66
C LEU A 337 -7.42 32.80 6.12
N VAL A 338 -7.38 32.61 4.79
CA VAL A 338 -7.26 31.27 4.17
C VAL A 338 -6.04 30.52 4.71
N ASP A 339 -4.87 31.16 4.75
CA ASP A 339 -3.64 30.56 5.27
C ASP A 339 -3.71 30.22 6.77
N ALA A 340 -4.49 30.97 7.55
CA ALA A 340 -4.63 30.79 9.00
C ALA A 340 -5.69 29.74 9.39
N VAL A 341 -6.64 29.43 8.49
CA VAL A 341 -7.69 28.44 8.71
C VAL A 341 -7.15 27.04 8.46
N ARG A 342 -7.20 26.21 9.50
CA ARG A 342 -6.80 24.80 9.53
C ARG A 342 -7.98 23.85 9.31
N HIS A 343 -9.20 24.28 9.64
CA HIS A 343 -10.39 23.41 9.64
C HIS A 343 -11.58 24.09 8.97
N ALA A 344 -11.91 23.63 7.77
CA ALA A 344 -13.15 23.91 7.06
C ALA A 344 -13.37 22.79 6.03
N GLY A 345 -14.63 22.42 5.74
CA GLY A 345 -14.93 21.45 4.69
C GLY A 345 -14.60 22.00 3.30
N SER A 346 -15.09 23.21 3.00
CA SER A 346 -14.77 23.98 1.79
C SER A 346 -14.66 25.48 2.12
N ILE A 347 -13.75 26.17 1.44
CA ILE A 347 -13.51 27.61 1.62
C ILE A 347 -13.85 28.36 0.34
N PHE A 348 -14.65 29.41 0.48
CA PHE A 348 -15.05 30.32 -0.60
C PHE A 348 -14.44 31.70 -0.35
N VAL A 349 -13.79 32.28 -1.37
CA VAL A 349 -12.94 33.46 -1.19
C VAL A 349 -13.44 34.62 -2.05
N GLY A 350 -13.77 35.72 -1.38
CA GLY A 350 -14.19 36.98 -2.00
C GLY A 350 -15.70 37.09 -2.28
N PRO A 351 -16.18 38.28 -2.67
CA PRO A 351 -17.60 38.60 -2.79
C PRO A 351 -18.31 37.95 -3.99
N TRP A 352 -17.57 37.27 -4.87
CA TRP A 352 -18.09 36.66 -6.10
C TRP A 352 -18.10 35.13 -6.06
N ALA A 353 -17.80 34.55 -4.90
CA ALA A 353 -17.78 33.10 -4.69
C ALA A 353 -18.84 32.71 -3.64
N PRO A 354 -20.14 32.77 -3.98
CA PRO A 354 -21.18 32.29 -3.06
C PRO A 354 -21.12 30.77 -2.91
N GLU A 355 -21.63 30.25 -1.79
CA GLU A 355 -21.75 28.80 -1.53
C GLU A 355 -22.48 28.08 -2.67
N ALA A 356 -23.54 28.70 -3.20
CA ALA A 356 -24.30 28.19 -4.34
C ALA A 356 -23.46 27.93 -5.60
N ALA A 357 -22.33 28.62 -5.80
CA ALA A 357 -21.45 28.27 -6.92
C ALA A 357 -20.80 26.89 -6.70
N GLY A 358 -20.33 26.62 -5.48
CA GLY A 358 -19.72 25.35 -5.08
C GLY A 358 -20.71 24.19 -5.09
N ASP A 359 -21.91 24.42 -4.57
CA ASP A 359 -22.95 23.38 -4.45
C ASP A 359 -23.40 22.80 -5.78
N TYR A 360 -23.29 23.58 -6.86
CA TYR A 360 -23.88 23.21 -8.14
C TYR A 360 -22.85 23.00 -9.25
N ALA A 361 -21.93 23.95 -9.49
CA ALA A 361 -21.25 24.01 -10.79
C ALA A 361 -19.79 24.47 -10.79
N ALA A 362 -19.21 24.88 -9.67
CA ALA A 362 -17.83 25.37 -9.63
C ALA A 362 -16.79 24.23 -9.74
N GLY A 363 -17.16 23.01 -9.36
CA GLY A 363 -16.35 21.80 -9.50
C GLY A 363 -15.91 21.10 -8.20
N PRO A 364 -15.61 21.81 -7.09
CA PRO A 364 -15.41 21.18 -5.78
C PRO A 364 -16.64 20.38 -5.34
N ASN A 365 -16.43 19.42 -4.43
CA ASN A 365 -17.50 18.56 -3.94
C ASN A 365 -18.28 19.22 -2.80
N HIS A 366 -19.61 19.18 -2.86
CA HIS A 366 -20.47 19.69 -1.79
C HIS A 366 -20.87 18.65 -0.74
N THR A 367 -20.46 17.38 -0.91
CA THR A 367 -20.66 16.37 0.14
C THR A 367 -19.52 16.53 1.13
N LEU A 368 -19.77 17.33 2.16
CA LEU A 368 -18.78 17.81 3.11
C LEU A 368 -19.06 17.31 4.55
N PRO A 369 -18.03 17.29 5.41
CA PRO A 369 -18.20 16.93 6.81
C PRO A 369 -18.85 18.06 7.61
N THR A 370 -19.97 17.78 8.28
CA THR A 370 -20.65 18.68 9.21
C THR A 370 -20.39 18.28 10.67
N GLY A 371 -21.00 18.95 11.65
CA GLY A 371 -20.89 18.54 13.06
C GLY A 371 -19.50 18.75 13.67
N GLY A 372 -18.65 19.58 13.04
CA GLY A 372 -17.25 19.79 13.42
C GLY A 372 -16.30 18.71 12.90
N ALA A 373 -16.79 17.79 12.05
CA ALA A 373 -15.99 16.72 11.50
C ALA A 373 -14.89 17.23 10.53
N ALA A 374 -14.96 18.47 10.03
CA ALA A 374 -13.89 19.11 9.25
C ALA A 374 -12.53 19.19 9.97
N ARG A 375 -12.48 18.90 11.29
CA ARG A 375 -11.23 18.70 12.04
C ARG A 375 -10.43 17.47 11.61
N ALA A 376 -11.11 16.45 11.12
CA ALA A 376 -10.54 15.12 10.84
C ALA A 376 -10.90 14.59 9.45
N TYR A 377 -11.93 15.15 8.81
CA TYR A 377 -12.44 14.73 7.52
C TYR A 377 -12.34 15.88 6.52
N GLY A 378 -12.12 15.54 5.24
CA GLY A 378 -12.37 16.43 4.12
C GLY A 378 -13.68 16.05 3.41
N GLY A 379 -14.04 16.82 2.38
CA GLY A 379 -15.14 16.46 1.48
C GLY A 379 -14.90 15.16 0.71
N VAL A 380 -15.94 14.67 0.04
CA VAL A 380 -15.82 13.51 -0.86
C VAL A 380 -14.86 13.83 -2.01
N THR A 381 -13.91 12.92 -2.26
CA THR A 381 -12.93 12.99 -3.34
C THR A 381 -12.86 11.69 -4.13
N VAL A 382 -12.03 11.62 -5.17
CA VAL A 382 -11.76 10.35 -5.90
C VAL A 382 -11.19 9.27 -4.97
N GLU A 383 -10.32 9.65 -4.04
CA GLU A 383 -9.73 8.74 -3.04
C GLU A 383 -10.77 8.10 -2.14
N ALA A 384 -11.91 8.77 -1.89
CA ALA A 384 -12.97 8.23 -1.05
C ALA A 384 -13.58 6.93 -1.62
N PHE A 385 -13.46 6.74 -2.94
CA PHE A 385 -13.90 5.55 -3.70
C PHE A 385 -12.77 4.54 -3.93
N GLN A 386 -11.58 4.75 -3.35
CA GLN A 386 -10.42 3.88 -3.51
C GLN A 386 -9.96 3.27 -2.18
N LYS A 387 -9.38 2.08 -2.27
CA LYS A 387 -8.65 1.39 -1.21
C LYS A 387 -7.19 1.26 -1.60
N THR A 388 -6.30 1.29 -0.61
CA THR A 388 -4.88 1.03 -0.83
C THR A 388 -4.46 -0.29 -0.18
N THR A 389 -3.58 -1.03 -0.84
CA THR A 389 -3.04 -2.31 -0.35
C THR A 389 -1.52 -2.27 -0.42
N THR A 390 -0.85 -2.54 0.69
CA THR A 390 0.61 -2.70 0.72
C THR A 390 1.01 -4.08 0.23
N ILE A 391 2.01 -4.15 -0.63
CA ILE A 391 2.58 -5.41 -1.14
C ILE A 391 4.07 -5.40 -0.83
N LEU A 392 4.52 -6.43 -0.09
CA LEU A 392 5.92 -6.65 0.22
C LEU A 392 6.48 -7.75 -0.67
N ARG A 393 7.63 -7.50 -1.30
CA ARG A 393 8.39 -8.47 -2.06
C ARG A 393 9.81 -8.51 -1.52
N ALA A 394 10.33 -9.70 -1.27
CA ALA A 394 11.71 -9.87 -0.84
C ALA A 394 12.38 -10.93 -1.72
N SER A 395 13.59 -10.63 -2.19
CA SER A 395 14.50 -11.64 -2.72
C SER A 395 15.08 -12.47 -1.58
N GLU A 396 15.75 -13.56 -1.91
CA GLU A 396 16.49 -14.37 -0.95
C GLU A 396 17.54 -13.55 -0.20
N ALA A 397 18.31 -12.72 -0.92
CA ALA A 397 19.26 -11.79 -0.32
C ALA A 397 18.58 -10.74 0.58
N GLY A 398 17.44 -10.20 0.15
CA GLY A 398 16.68 -9.25 0.96
C GLY A 398 16.17 -9.85 2.26
N ALA A 399 15.65 -11.09 2.21
CA ALA A 399 15.20 -11.81 3.40
C ALA A 399 16.36 -12.09 4.37
N ARG A 400 17.53 -12.49 3.86
CA ARG A 400 18.75 -12.70 4.66
C ARG A 400 19.21 -11.42 5.35
N ASN A 401 19.24 -10.31 4.61
CA ASN A 401 19.67 -9.00 5.14
C ASN A 401 18.70 -8.44 6.19
N LEU A 402 17.39 -8.65 6.01
CA LEU A 402 16.35 -8.16 6.91
C LEU A 402 16.22 -8.99 8.20
N ALA A 403 16.56 -10.28 8.13
CA ALA A 403 16.31 -11.25 9.21
C ALA A 403 16.91 -10.85 10.58
N PRO A 404 18.17 -10.41 10.72
CA PRO A 404 18.74 -10.07 12.03
C PRO A 404 17.95 -8.99 12.78
N THR A 405 17.47 -7.96 12.06
CA THR A 405 16.67 -6.88 12.64
C THR A 405 15.31 -7.41 13.11
N VAL A 406 14.59 -8.15 12.26
CA VAL A 406 13.25 -8.67 12.61
C VAL A 406 13.33 -9.69 13.74
N GLU A 407 14.33 -10.57 13.74
CA GLU A 407 14.52 -11.56 14.79
C GLU A 407 14.75 -10.93 16.17
N ARG A 408 15.54 -9.84 16.21
CA ARG A 408 15.83 -9.14 17.45
C ARG A 408 14.62 -8.35 17.97
N LEU A 409 13.87 -7.69 17.09
CA LEU A 409 12.62 -7.03 17.47
C LEU A 409 11.58 -8.04 17.96
N ALA A 410 11.39 -9.14 17.24
CA ALA A 410 10.48 -10.20 17.67
C ALA A 410 10.90 -10.83 19.00
N ALA A 411 12.21 -10.96 19.28
CA ALA A 411 12.70 -11.41 20.58
C ALA A 411 12.41 -10.40 21.71
N LEU A 412 12.58 -9.08 21.46
CA LEU A 412 12.25 -8.03 22.42
C LEU A 412 10.76 -8.02 22.77
N GLU A 413 9.90 -8.33 21.80
CA GLU A 413 8.44 -8.40 21.97
C GLU A 413 7.95 -9.76 22.49
N GLY A 414 8.83 -10.76 22.64
CA GLY A 414 8.46 -12.11 23.07
C GLY A 414 7.67 -12.93 22.04
N LEU A 415 7.80 -12.59 20.75
CA LEU A 415 7.07 -13.20 19.63
C LEU A 415 7.91 -14.27 18.89
N ASP A 416 8.14 -15.42 19.53
CA ASP A 416 9.03 -16.47 19.02
C ASP A 416 8.65 -17.02 17.62
N ALA A 417 7.36 -17.13 17.32
CA ALA A 417 6.91 -17.59 16.00
C ALA A 417 7.28 -16.59 14.88
N HIS A 418 7.23 -15.29 15.16
CA HIS A 418 7.64 -14.24 14.22
C HIS A 418 9.15 -14.29 13.98
N ARG A 419 9.92 -14.45 15.05
CA ARG A 419 11.37 -14.66 14.98
C ARG A 419 11.72 -15.89 14.13
N LEU A 420 11.08 -17.04 14.42
CA LEU A 420 11.30 -18.29 13.70
C LEU A 420 10.97 -18.18 12.21
N ALA A 421 9.91 -17.44 11.85
CA ALA A 421 9.51 -17.24 10.46
C ALA A 421 10.60 -16.56 9.62
N MET A 422 11.35 -15.61 10.19
CA MET A 422 12.50 -14.99 9.53
C MET A 422 13.76 -15.85 9.62
N ALA A 423 14.02 -16.48 10.76
CA ALA A 423 15.16 -17.38 10.92
C ALA A 423 15.16 -18.50 9.87
N LYS A 424 14.00 -19.13 9.61
CA LYS A 424 13.87 -20.17 8.57
C LYS A 424 14.20 -19.69 7.16
N ARG A 425 13.85 -18.43 6.85
CA ARG A 425 14.18 -17.81 5.55
C ARG A 425 15.67 -17.48 5.48
N ARG A 426 16.27 -16.97 6.56
CA ARG A 426 17.71 -16.73 6.66
C ARG A 426 18.49 -18.04 6.52
N GLU A 427 18.12 -19.09 7.25
CA GLU A 427 18.73 -20.42 7.17
C GLU A 427 18.71 -20.93 5.73
N ARG A 428 17.56 -20.88 5.05
CA ARG A 428 17.46 -21.29 3.64
C ARG A 428 18.30 -20.39 2.72
N ALA A 429 18.23 -19.08 2.91
CA ALA A 429 18.94 -18.07 2.11
C ALA A 429 20.46 -18.11 2.27
N SER A 430 20.93 -18.58 3.43
CA SER A 430 22.34 -18.85 3.72
C SER A 430 22.74 -20.28 3.33
N GLY A 431 21.90 -21.00 2.57
CA GLY A 431 22.17 -22.38 2.16
C GLY A 431 21.96 -23.37 3.29
N GLY A 432 20.69 -23.53 3.71
CA GLY A 432 20.30 -24.48 4.76
C GLY A 432 21.04 -25.80 4.61
N SER A 433 21.77 -26.17 5.68
CA SER A 433 22.63 -27.34 5.87
C SER A 433 22.98 -28.13 4.61
N VAL A 434 24.27 -28.15 4.25
CA VAL A 434 24.89 -29.08 3.30
C VAL A 434 24.26 -30.48 3.42
N ALA A 435 23.23 -30.74 2.60
CA ALA A 435 22.59 -32.03 2.47
C ALA A 435 23.08 -32.59 1.14
N VAL A 436 23.82 -33.68 1.25
CA VAL A 436 24.40 -34.43 0.13
C VAL A 436 23.26 -34.97 -0.73
N GLU A 437 22.99 -34.37 -1.89
CA GLU A 437 22.33 -35.10 -2.98
C GLU A 437 23.39 -36.02 -3.61
N GLY A 438 23.49 -37.25 -3.09
CA GLY A 438 24.59 -38.16 -3.41
C GLY A 438 24.23 -39.19 -4.46
N GLY A 439 24.79 -39.05 -5.66
CA GLY A 439 25.09 -40.17 -6.55
C GLY A 439 26.21 -41.06 -5.98
N PRO A 440 26.58 -42.17 -6.64
CA PRO A 440 27.49 -43.19 -6.08
C PRO A 440 28.93 -42.73 -5.82
N ARG A 441 29.37 -41.60 -6.38
CA ARG A 441 30.74 -41.07 -6.28
C ARG A 441 30.75 -39.63 -5.76
N ALA A 442 30.06 -39.42 -4.64
CA ALA A 442 29.95 -38.15 -3.94
C ALA A 442 30.36 -38.28 -2.47
N ALA A 443 30.88 -37.19 -1.89
CA ALA A 443 31.27 -37.12 -0.49
C ALA A 443 31.00 -35.73 0.09
N ALA A 444 30.76 -35.67 1.40
CA ALA A 444 30.77 -34.41 2.14
C ALA A 444 31.56 -34.56 3.43
N ARG A 445 32.34 -33.54 3.72
CA ARG A 445 33.22 -33.47 4.87
C ARG A 445 33.01 -32.15 5.59
N ARG A 446 33.06 -32.22 6.91
CA ARG A 446 33.22 -31.05 7.75
C ARG A 446 34.49 -31.23 8.57
N ARG A 447 35.38 -30.24 8.53
CA ARG A 447 36.62 -30.22 9.31
C ARG A 447 36.57 -28.99 10.19
N LYS A 448 36.78 -29.17 11.49
CA LYS A 448 36.81 -28.07 12.46
C LYS A 448 38.10 -28.14 13.25
N THR A 449 38.91 -27.08 13.17
CA THR A 449 40.13 -26.87 13.94
C THR A 449 39.92 -25.66 14.88
N ALA A 450 40.98 -25.19 15.54
CA ALA A 450 40.93 -23.94 16.29
C ALA A 450 40.89 -22.71 15.36
N GLU A 451 41.34 -22.89 14.12
CA GLU A 451 41.59 -21.83 13.13
C GLU A 451 40.51 -21.81 12.03
N THR A 452 39.90 -22.97 11.73
CA THR A 452 38.93 -23.10 10.63
C THR A 452 37.70 -23.96 10.98
N ASP A 453 36.55 -23.65 10.40
CA ASP A 453 35.37 -24.50 10.31
C ASP A 453 34.96 -24.61 8.84
N ILE A 454 35.26 -25.75 8.22
CA ILE A 454 35.12 -25.99 6.79
C ILE A 454 34.00 -26.98 6.56
N ALA A 455 33.02 -26.59 5.76
CA ALA A 455 32.02 -27.49 5.18
C ALA A 455 32.28 -27.65 3.68
N LEU A 456 32.57 -28.87 3.23
CA LEU A 456 32.92 -29.18 1.85
C LEU A 456 32.08 -30.36 1.34
N SER A 457 31.57 -30.26 0.12
CA SER A 457 30.94 -31.38 -0.59
C SER A 457 31.41 -31.46 -2.04
N ILE A 458 31.61 -32.68 -2.52
CA ILE A 458 32.09 -32.99 -3.87
C ILE A 458 31.26 -34.11 -4.52
N ASN A 459 31.04 -34.02 -5.83
CA ASN A 459 30.51 -35.12 -6.63
C ASN A 459 31.32 -35.28 -7.93
N LEU A 460 31.90 -36.47 -8.13
CA LEU A 460 32.80 -36.76 -9.25
C LEU A 460 32.08 -36.96 -10.60
N ASP A 461 30.81 -37.33 -10.60
CA ASP A 461 30.04 -37.67 -11.81
C ASP A 461 29.11 -36.54 -12.28
N ARG A 462 29.27 -35.36 -11.67
CA ARG A 462 28.59 -34.09 -11.93
C ARG A 462 27.06 -34.12 -11.86
N ASP A 463 26.55 -33.58 -10.76
CA ASP A 463 25.30 -32.83 -10.75
C ASP A 463 25.47 -31.57 -9.88
N GLY A 464 25.01 -30.42 -10.37
CA GLY A 464 24.97 -29.15 -9.62
C GLY A 464 26.06 -28.07 -9.92
N PRO A 465 25.83 -26.81 -9.48
CA PRO A 465 26.76 -25.68 -9.64
C PRO A 465 27.90 -25.67 -8.61
N ASN A 466 29.05 -25.06 -8.95
CA ASN A 466 30.13 -24.81 -7.98
C ASN A 466 29.77 -23.63 -7.06
N ARG A 467 30.00 -23.78 -5.76
CA ARG A 467 29.82 -22.73 -4.75
C ARG A 467 31.03 -22.72 -3.82
N ILE A 468 31.95 -21.78 -4.02
CA ILE A 468 33.21 -21.78 -3.28
C ILE A 468 33.33 -20.45 -2.55
N ASN A 469 33.47 -20.53 -1.23
CA ASN A 469 33.66 -19.41 -0.34
C ASN A 469 34.66 -19.81 0.75
N THR A 470 35.95 -19.55 0.51
CA THR A 470 37.02 -19.72 1.50
C THR A 470 37.34 -18.42 2.24
N GLY A 471 36.80 -17.29 1.76
CA GLY A 471 37.18 -15.95 2.18
C GLY A 471 38.50 -15.44 1.56
N VAL A 472 39.24 -16.29 0.83
CA VAL A 472 40.43 -15.90 0.06
C VAL A 472 40.09 -15.87 -1.43
N GLY A 473 39.71 -14.70 -1.95
CA GLY A 473 39.10 -14.59 -3.29
C GLY A 473 39.94 -15.15 -4.46
N TYR A 474 41.27 -15.05 -4.40
CA TYR A 474 42.14 -15.67 -5.42
C TYR A 474 42.15 -17.21 -5.32
N PHE A 475 42.08 -17.75 -4.11
CA PHE A 475 42.01 -19.20 -3.89
C PHE A 475 40.65 -19.78 -4.29
N ASP A 476 39.56 -19.05 -4.02
CA ASP A 476 38.23 -19.39 -4.51
C ASP A 476 38.24 -19.56 -6.03
N HIS A 477 38.92 -18.65 -6.73
CA HIS A 477 39.12 -18.75 -8.17
C HIS A 477 39.89 -20.02 -8.56
N MET A 478 40.99 -20.33 -7.87
CA MET A 478 41.80 -21.54 -8.14
C MET A 478 41.03 -22.85 -7.93
N LEU A 479 40.23 -22.95 -6.87
CA LEU A 479 39.38 -24.11 -6.60
C LEU A 479 38.26 -24.26 -7.63
N ASP A 480 37.69 -23.15 -8.12
CA ASP A 480 36.72 -23.17 -9.21
C ASP A 480 37.38 -23.63 -10.53
N GLN A 481 38.63 -23.23 -10.79
CA GLN A 481 39.40 -23.77 -11.93
C GLN A 481 39.56 -25.28 -11.83
N ILE A 482 39.92 -25.83 -10.65
CA ILE A 482 39.97 -27.28 -10.44
C ILE A 482 38.62 -27.90 -10.77
N ALA A 483 37.53 -27.42 -10.18
CA ALA A 483 36.20 -28.01 -10.34
C ALA A 483 35.73 -28.01 -11.80
N ARG A 484 35.85 -26.87 -12.49
CA ARG A 484 35.50 -26.72 -13.92
C ARG A 484 36.34 -27.61 -14.82
N HIS A 485 37.65 -27.68 -14.57
CA HIS A 485 38.55 -28.46 -15.41
C HIS A 485 38.45 -29.96 -15.15
N ALA A 486 38.21 -30.36 -13.91
CA ALA A 486 37.92 -31.73 -13.47
C ALA A 486 36.55 -32.22 -13.95
N GLY A 487 35.59 -31.32 -14.13
CA GLY A 487 34.23 -31.67 -14.51
C GLY A 487 33.43 -32.24 -13.34
N ILE A 488 33.72 -31.78 -12.12
CA ILE A 488 33.06 -32.18 -10.85
C ILE A 488 32.17 -31.04 -10.36
N SER A 489 31.27 -31.32 -9.42
CA SER A 489 30.65 -30.25 -8.61
C SER A 489 31.38 -30.14 -7.27
N LEU A 490 31.62 -28.90 -6.84
CA LEU A 490 32.37 -28.57 -5.63
C LEU A 490 31.67 -27.45 -4.87
N SER A 491 31.28 -27.73 -3.62
CA SER A 491 30.78 -26.73 -2.67
C SER A 491 31.74 -26.63 -1.50
N ILE A 492 32.16 -25.42 -1.16
CA ILE A 492 33.06 -25.13 -0.04
C ILE A 492 32.54 -23.88 0.65
N ASP A 493 32.32 -23.96 1.95
CA ASP A 493 32.03 -22.82 2.82
C ASP A 493 32.95 -22.90 4.03
N VAL A 494 33.66 -21.80 4.30
CA VAL A 494 34.68 -21.74 5.34
C VAL A 494 34.45 -20.53 6.23
N GLU A 495 34.50 -20.76 7.53
CA GLU A 495 34.77 -19.73 8.52
C GLU A 495 36.22 -19.93 8.98
N GLY A 496 37.12 -19.04 8.57
CA GLY A 496 38.56 -19.12 8.84
C GLY A 496 39.10 -17.87 9.52
N ASP A 497 40.25 -18.01 10.18
CA ASP A 497 41.02 -16.99 10.91
C ASP A 497 41.79 -16.02 10.01
N LEU A 498 41.13 -15.51 8.96
CA LEU A 498 41.76 -14.69 7.93
C LEU A 498 42.34 -13.36 8.44
N GLU A 499 42.00 -12.95 9.66
CA GLU A 499 42.61 -11.81 10.35
C GLU A 499 44.05 -12.04 10.78
N ILE A 500 44.49 -13.30 10.91
CA ILE A 500 45.88 -13.67 11.22
C ILE A 500 46.66 -13.76 9.92
N ASP A 501 46.35 -14.77 9.10
CA ASP A 501 46.79 -14.93 7.71
C ASP A 501 45.91 -15.96 6.96
N ALA A 502 46.18 -16.17 5.67
CA ALA A 502 45.44 -17.12 4.83
C ALA A 502 45.97 -18.56 4.90
N HIS A 503 47.07 -18.82 5.62
CA HIS A 503 47.82 -20.07 5.58
C HIS A 503 46.96 -21.24 6.05
N HIS A 504 46.41 -21.15 7.26
CA HIS A 504 45.62 -22.23 7.87
C HIS A 504 44.36 -22.52 7.05
N THR A 505 43.68 -21.46 6.59
CA THR A 505 42.50 -21.59 5.73
C THR A 505 42.82 -22.34 4.42
N ILE A 506 43.90 -21.97 3.72
CA ILE A 506 44.27 -22.64 2.46
C ILE A 506 44.66 -24.10 2.71
N GLU A 507 45.50 -24.35 3.72
CA GLU A 507 45.98 -25.70 4.07
C GLU A 507 44.83 -26.62 4.45
N ASP A 508 43.98 -26.21 5.41
CA ASP A 508 42.88 -27.03 5.90
C ASP A 508 41.82 -27.29 4.80
N VAL A 509 41.59 -26.32 3.90
CA VAL A 509 40.72 -26.53 2.73
C VAL A 509 41.31 -27.57 1.78
N CYS A 510 42.61 -27.51 1.49
CA CYS A 510 43.29 -28.49 0.66
C CYS A 510 43.29 -29.90 1.28
N LEU A 511 43.49 -30.00 2.60
CA LEU A 511 43.38 -31.26 3.33
C LEU A 511 41.96 -31.82 3.22
N THR A 512 40.95 -31.02 3.55
CA THR A 512 39.52 -31.41 3.49
C THR A 512 39.09 -31.81 2.08
N PHE A 513 39.57 -31.08 1.07
CA PHE A 513 39.31 -31.38 -0.34
C PHE A 513 39.88 -32.73 -0.75
N GLY A 514 41.13 -33.04 -0.39
CA GLY A 514 41.73 -34.35 -0.69
C GLY A 514 41.08 -35.51 0.09
N GLU A 515 40.65 -35.31 1.34
CA GLU A 515 39.87 -36.30 2.09
C GLU A 515 38.53 -36.61 1.42
N ALA A 516 37.79 -35.57 1.00
CA ALA A 516 36.52 -35.73 0.31
C ALA A 516 36.69 -36.37 -1.07
N LEU A 517 37.76 -36.05 -1.81
CA LEU A 517 38.12 -36.73 -3.05
C LEU A 517 38.41 -38.22 -2.81
N ALA A 518 39.17 -38.57 -1.78
CA ALA A 518 39.48 -39.96 -1.46
C ALA A 518 38.23 -40.78 -1.12
N GLU A 519 37.30 -40.18 -0.39
CA GLU A 519 36.00 -40.79 -0.08
C GLU A 519 35.11 -40.94 -1.32
N ALA A 520 34.98 -39.89 -2.13
CA ALA A 520 34.17 -39.92 -3.34
C ALA A 520 34.72 -40.88 -4.40
N LEU A 521 36.04 -41.10 -4.43
CA LEU A 521 36.68 -42.09 -5.29
C LEU A 521 36.31 -43.53 -4.91
N GLY A 522 36.18 -43.82 -3.60
CA GLY A 522 35.85 -45.14 -3.10
C GLY A 522 36.80 -46.23 -3.61
N ASP A 523 36.23 -47.27 -4.22
CA ASP A 523 36.98 -48.36 -4.85
C ASP A 523 37.65 -47.90 -6.15
N LYS A 524 38.98 -48.00 -6.17
CA LYS A 524 39.82 -47.50 -7.27
C LYS A 524 39.99 -48.51 -8.41
N ARG A 525 39.27 -49.63 -8.40
CA ARG A 525 39.30 -50.61 -9.50
C ARG A 525 38.79 -49.97 -10.80
N GLY A 526 39.54 -50.16 -11.87
CA GLY A 526 39.15 -49.68 -13.21
C GLY A 526 39.27 -48.17 -13.42
N ILE A 527 39.90 -47.43 -12.49
CA ILE A 527 40.21 -46.00 -12.71
C ILE A 527 41.51 -45.78 -13.45
N ALA A 528 41.54 -44.65 -14.11
CA ALA A 528 42.52 -44.16 -15.04
C ALA A 528 43.79 -43.58 -14.31
N ARG A 529 45.03 -43.84 -14.75
CA ARG A 529 46.28 -43.20 -14.21
C ARG A 529 46.86 -42.22 -15.24
N PHE A 530 46.82 -40.91 -14.98
CA PHE A 530 47.06 -39.92 -16.03
C PHE A 530 47.76 -38.64 -15.57
N GLY A 531 48.31 -37.92 -16.55
CA GLY A 531 48.82 -36.58 -16.38
C GLY A 531 48.44 -35.68 -17.56
N PHE A 532 48.54 -34.38 -17.32
CA PHE A 532 48.12 -33.33 -18.24
C PHE A 532 49.14 -32.20 -18.28
N GLU A 533 49.45 -31.70 -19.48
CA GLU A 533 50.25 -30.50 -19.68
C GLU A 533 49.40 -29.39 -20.32
N LEU A 534 49.56 -28.17 -19.82
CA LEU A 534 48.83 -26.98 -20.22
C LEU A 534 49.81 -25.86 -20.60
N PRO A 535 49.80 -25.38 -21.85
CA PRO A 535 50.31 -24.05 -22.18
C PRO A 535 49.24 -22.99 -21.89
N MET A 536 49.63 -21.90 -21.22
CA MET A 536 48.79 -20.73 -20.95
C MET A 536 49.65 -19.47 -20.96
N ASP A 537 49.50 -18.67 -22.02
CA ASP A 537 50.34 -17.50 -22.29
C ASP A 537 51.83 -17.83 -22.23
N GLU A 538 52.61 -17.17 -21.36
CA GLU A 538 54.03 -17.45 -21.13
C GLU A 538 54.30 -18.60 -20.14
N THR A 539 53.25 -19.20 -19.58
CA THR A 539 53.33 -20.30 -18.62
C THR A 539 53.15 -21.66 -19.29
N ARG A 540 53.97 -22.64 -18.90
CA ARG A 540 53.75 -24.07 -19.13
C ARG A 540 53.64 -24.79 -17.78
N ALA A 541 52.49 -25.41 -17.52
CA ALA A 541 52.24 -26.18 -16.30
C ALA A 541 51.88 -27.63 -16.62
N GLY A 542 52.43 -28.58 -15.86
CA GLY A 542 52.18 -30.02 -16.00
C GLY A 542 51.84 -30.64 -14.66
N VAL A 543 50.82 -31.51 -14.63
CA VAL A 543 50.42 -32.25 -13.43
C VAL A 543 50.22 -33.73 -13.77
N TRP A 544 50.82 -34.61 -12.98
CA TRP A 544 50.66 -36.07 -13.09
C TRP A 544 50.14 -36.64 -11.77
N ILE A 545 49.08 -37.46 -11.85
CA ILE A 545 48.39 -38.00 -10.68
C ILE A 545 48.38 -39.53 -10.76
N ASP A 546 48.91 -40.18 -9.72
CA ASP A 546 48.72 -41.61 -9.48
C ASP A 546 47.90 -41.83 -8.20
N LEU A 547 46.66 -42.28 -8.38
CA LEU A 547 45.71 -42.55 -7.31
C LEU A 547 45.99 -43.88 -6.58
N SER A 548 47.24 -44.32 -6.49
CA SER A 548 47.62 -45.66 -5.96
C SER A 548 47.44 -45.87 -4.45
N GLY A 549 46.94 -44.88 -3.71
CA GLY A 549 46.77 -44.97 -2.26
C GLY A 549 48.04 -44.63 -1.46
N ARG A 550 49.10 -44.16 -2.12
CA ARG A 550 50.36 -43.76 -1.49
C ARG A 550 50.56 -42.26 -1.66
N PRO A 551 50.67 -41.48 -0.57
CA PRO A 551 50.90 -40.06 -0.68
C PRO A 551 52.33 -39.77 -1.13
N TYR A 552 52.49 -38.91 -2.13
CA TYR A 552 53.77 -38.33 -2.52
C TYR A 552 53.52 -37.01 -3.24
N ALA A 553 54.27 -35.96 -2.91
CA ALA A 553 54.15 -34.66 -3.57
C ALA A 553 55.50 -34.21 -4.09
N LYS A 554 55.56 -33.82 -5.36
CA LYS A 554 56.72 -33.16 -5.96
C LYS A 554 56.28 -31.89 -6.67
N PHE A 555 56.92 -30.78 -6.35
CA PHE A 555 56.69 -29.50 -7.02
C PHE A 555 58.00 -29.02 -7.61
N GLU A 556 58.05 -28.83 -8.93
CA GLU A 556 59.22 -28.34 -9.67
C GLU A 556 58.88 -27.02 -10.37
N GLY A 557 59.53 -25.93 -9.98
CA GLY A 557 59.32 -24.61 -10.55
C GLY A 557 59.45 -23.53 -9.47
N GLU A 558 60.02 -22.39 -9.85
CA GLU A 558 60.13 -21.21 -8.98
C GLU A 558 59.10 -20.18 -9.45
N ILE A 559 58.10 -19.89 -8.61
CA ILE A 559 57.08 -18.89 -8.91
C ILE A 559 57.57 -17.54 -8.36
N PRO A 560 57.66 -16.48 -9.18
CA PRO A 560 58.20 -15.20 -8.74
C PRO A 560 57.25 -14.44 -7.80
N GLY A 561 57.81 -13.65 -6.89
CA GLY A 561 57.06 -12.77 -5.97
C GLY A 561 56.49 -13.47 -4.72
N ASP A 562 55.92 -12.68 -3.82
CA ASP A 562 55.51 -13.17 -2.50
C ASP A 562 54.01 -13.50 -2.41
N ARG A 563 53.15 -12.76 -3.14
CA ARG A 563 51.68 -12.94 -3.12
C ARG A 563 51.04 -12.62 -4.48
N VAL A 564 49.88 -13.23 -4.75
CA VAL A 564 48.95 -12.86 -5.83
C VAL A 564 47.60 -12.54 -5.21
N GLY A 565 47.23 -11.25 -5.17
CA GLY A 565 46.11 -10.80 -4.34
C GLY A 565 46.35 -11.15 -2.88
N GLU A 566 45.38 -11.84 -2.26
CA GLU A 566 45.50 -12.31 -0.87
C GLU A 566 46.22 -13.67 -0.74
N PHE A 567 46.58 -14.33 -1.84
CA PHE A 567 47.17 -15.68 -1.82
C PHE A 567 48.70 -15.64 -1.76
N PRO A 568 49.35 -16.18 -0.71
CA PRO A 568 50.81 -16.28 -0.67
C PRO A 568 51.34 -17.27 -1.71
N VAL A 569 52.35 -16.88 -2.49
CA VAL A 569 52.88 -17.69 -3.61
C VAL A 569 53.37 -19.05 -3.12
N GLU A 570 54.00 -19.10 -1.95
CA GLU A 570 54.46 -20.35 -1.31
C GLU A 570 53.34 -21.35 -1.08
N MET A 571 52.10 -20.88 -0.88
CA MET A 571 50.94 -21.75 -0.65
C MET A 571 50.57 -22.58 -1.87
N THR A 572 51.09 -22.28 -3.05
CA THR A 572 50.88 -23.10 -4.25
C THR A 572 51.46 -24.50 -4.06
N ALA A 573 52.72 -24.60 -3.63
CA ALA A 573 53.37 -25.89 -3.43
C ALA A 573 52.80 -26.62 -2.21
N HIS A 574 52.45 -25.87 -1.16
CA HIS A 574 51.80 -26.41 0.03
C HIS A 574 50.42 -26.99 -0.29
N ALA A 575 49.58 -26.28 -1.05
CA ALA A 575 48.26 -26.75 -1.47
C ALA A 575 48.31 -28.13 -2.14
N PHE A 576 49.21 -28.32 -3.11
CA PHE A 576 49.36 -29.62 -3.79
C PHE A 576 49.93 -30.71 -2.88
N ARG A 577 50.80 -30.35 -1.93
CA ARG A 577 51.29 -31.28 -0.91
C ARG A 577 50.15 -31.76 -0.01
N SER A 578 49.39 -30.84 0.56
CA SER A 578 48.23 -31.12 1.41
C SER A 578 47.19 -31.98 0.69
N ILE A 579 46.88 -31.65 -0.57
CA ILE A 579 45.98 -32.47 -1.40
C ILE A 579 46.53 -33.89 -1.59
N ALA A 580 47.81 -34.03 -1.94
CA ALA A 580 48.42 -35.35 -2.19
C ALA A 580 48.42 -36.24 -0.94
N GLU A 581 48.70 -35.64 0.22
CA GLU A 581 48.73 -36.31 1.51
C GLU A 581 47.35 -36.84 1.91
N SER A 582 46.33 -35.99 1.90
CA SER A 582 44.98 -36.37 2.30
C SER A 582 44.27 -37.27 1.27
N LEU A 583 44.50 -37.04 -0.03
CA LEU A 583 44.00 -37.90 -1.10
C LEU A 583 44.67 -39.29 -1.13
N LYS A 584 45.82 -39.42 -0.45
CA LYS A 584 46.71 -40.59 -0.52
C LYS A 584 47.08 -40.91 -1.99
N ALA A 585 47.58 -39.90 -2.68
CA ALA A 585 47.98 -40.00 -4.09
C ALA A 585 49.37 -39.44 -4.32
N ALA A 586 50.04 -39.92 -5.36
CA ALA A 586 51.26 -39.28 -5.85
C ALA A 586 50.87 -38.17 -6.82
N VAL A 587 51.24 -36.93 -6.51
CA VAL A 587 50.99 -35.74 -7.32
C VAL A 587 52.32 -35.08 -7.65
N HIS A 588 52.63 -35.02 -8.94
CA HIS A 588 53.80 -34.30 -9.45
C HIS A 588 53.31 -33.06 -10.19
N VAL A 589 53.85 -31.91 -9.82
CA VAL A 589 53.55 -30.62 -10.45
C VAL A 589 54.85 -30.05 -11.00
N LYS A 590 54.83 -29.60 -12.24
CA LYS A 590 55.92 -28.86 -12.87
C LYS A 590 55.39 -27.57 -13.47
N VAL A 591 56.07 -26.45 -13.25
CA VAL A 591 55.69 -25.15 -13.83
C VAL A 591 56.90 -24.33 -14.24
N GLU A 592 56.81 -23.72 -15.42
CA GLU A 592 57.80 -22.80 -16.00
C GLU A 592 57.04 -21.58 -16.56
N GLY A 593 57.55 -20.37 -16.36
CA GLY A 593 56.90 -19.13 -16.82
C GLY A 593 57.45 -17.89 -16.11
N ASP A 594 56.90 -16.72 -16.46
CA ASP A 594 57.39 -15.43 -15.97
C ASP A 594 56.39 -14.71 -15.03
N ASN A 595 55.09 -15.00 -15.12
CA ASN A 595 54.05 -14.34 -14.32
C ASN A 595 53.48 -15.26 -13.23
N ALA A 596 53.56 -14.82 -11.96
CA ALA A 596 53.08 -15.59 -10.82
C ALA A 596 51.59 -15.99 -10.91
N HIS A 597 50.73 -15.09 -11.39
CA HIS A 597 49.30 -15.36 -11.56
C HIS A 597 49.10 -16.51 -12.54
N HIS A 598 49.69 -16.40 -13.73
CA HIS A 598 49.56 -17.39 -14.79
C HIS A 598 50.17 -18.74 -14.39
N MET A 599 51.31 -18.73 -13.70
CA MET A 599 51.95 -19.93 -13.17
C MET A 599 51.06 -20.69 -12.18
N ILE A 600 50.50 -19.99 -11.20
CA ILE A 600 49.61 -20.60 -10.19
C ILE A 600 48.34 -21.12 -10.86
N GLU A 601 47.66 -20.28 -11.65
CA GLU A 601 46.43 -20.68 -12.33
C GLU A 601 46.67 -21.85 -13.31
N GLY A 602 47.81 -21.86 -13.99
CA GLY A 602 48.24 -22.95 -14.86
C GLY A 602 48.33 -24.29 -14.11
N CYS A 603 48.94 -24.29 -12.91
CA CYS A 603 49.03 -25.48 -12.06
C CYS A 603 47.65 -26.02 -11.65
N PHE A 604 46.74 -25.15 -11.17
CA PHE A 604 45.40 -25.57 -10.72
C PHE A 604 44.53 -26.06 -11.89
N LYS A 605 44.59 -25.42 -13.06
CA LYS A 605 43.92 -25.91 -14.28
C LYS A 605 44.46 -27.26 -14.74
N ALA A 606 45.79 -27.42 -14.75
CA ALA A 606 46.45 -28.67 -15.13
C ALA A 606 46.08 -29.80 -14.17
N PHE A 607 46.03 -29.53 -12.85
CA PHE A 607 45.55 -30.49 -11.86
C PHE A 607 44.10 -30.89 -12.10
N GLY A 608 43.20 -29.93 -12.33
CA GLY A 608 41.80 -30.24 -12.65
C GLY A 608 41.68 -31.16 -13.88
N ARG A 609 42.43 -30.89 -14.95
CA ARG A 609 42.42 -31.75 -16.15
C ARG A 609 43.02 -33.13 -15.92
N ALA A 610 44.15 -33.23 -15.20
CA ALA A 610 44.75 -34.49 -14.83
C ALA A 610 43.80 -35.32 -13.95
N LEU A 611 43.12 -34.66 -13.00
CA LEU A 611 42.13 -35.27 -12.13
C LEU A 611 40.94 -35.79 -12.94
N ARG A 612 40.40 -35.00 -13.89
CA ARG A 612 39.32 -35.43 -14.78
C ARG A 612 39.63 -36.77 -15.44
N GLN A 613 40.85 -36.90 -15.96
CA GLN A 613 41.30 -38.13 -16.60
C GLN A 613 41.46 -39.23 -15.56
N ALA A 614 42.15 -38.96 -14.45
CA ALA A 614 42.46 -39.96 -13.44
C ALA A 614 41.23 -40.56 -12.73
N VAL A 615 40.12 -39.81 -12.65
CA VAL A 615 38.88 -40.29 -12.00
C VAL A 615 37.90 -40.97 -12.97
N GLN A 616 38.23 -41.11 -14.27
CA GLN A 616 37.36 -41.84 -15.20
C GLN A 616 37.40 -43.35 -14.93
N ILE A 617 36.24 -43.99 -15.01
CA ILE A 617 36.09 -45.45 -14.94
C ILE A 617 36.19 -45.99 -16.37
N GLU A 618 37.25 -46.72 -16.69
CA GLU A 618 37.47 -47.33 -18.03
C GLU A 618 37.07 -48.83 -18.08
N GLY A 619 36.55 -49.38 -16.96
CA GLY A 619 36.02 -50.74 -16.84
C GLY A 619 36.97 -51.74 -16.14
N ASP A 620 36.48 -52.95 -15.88
CA ASP A 620 37.12 -53.96 -15.02
C ASP A 620 38.42 -54.59 -15.59
N ARG A 621 38.83 -54.19 -16.79
CA ARG A 621 39.93 -54.83 -17.55
C ARG A 621 41.27 -54.10 -17.42
N LEU A 622 41.33 -52.95 -16.75
CA LEU A 622 42.60 -52.29 -16.44
C LEU A 622 43.35 -53.14 -15.41
N PRO A 623 44.54 -53.69 -15.74
CA PRO A 623 45.29 -54.49 -14.80
C PRO A 623 45.75 -53.59 -13.65
N SER A 624 45.24 -53.86 -12.44
CA SER A 624 45.84 -53.29 -11.23
C SER A 624 47.23 -53.89 -11.09
N THR A 625 48.29 -53.07 -11.21
CA THR A 625 49.66 -53.52 -10.92
C THR A 625 49.91 -53.80 -9.42
N LYS A 626 48.86 -53.76 -8.59
CA LYS A 626 48.88 -54.14 -7.17
C LYS A 626 47.58 -54.87 -6.85
N GLU A 627 47.54 -56.15 -7.22
CA GLU A 627 46.57 -57.08 -6.67
C GLU A 627 46.89 -57.31 -5.17
N HIS A 628 45.86 -57.12 -4.35
CA HIS A 628 45.74 -57.53 -2.94
C HIS A 628 46.70 -56.95 -1.90
N LEU A 629 46.14 -56.21 -0.94
CA LEU A 629 46.25 -56.54 0.50
C LEU A 629 44.95 -56.09 1.20
N ALA A 630 44.52 -56.97 2.11
CA ALA A 630 43.21 -57.06 2.74
C ALA A 630 42.82 -55.91 3.69
#